data_AF-A0A965LK98-F1
#
_entry.id   AF-A0A965LK98-F1
#
_cell.length_a   1.000
_cell.length_b   1.000
_cell.length_c   1.000
_cell.angle_alpha   90.00
_cell.angle_beta   90.00
_cell.angle_gamma   90.00
#
_symmetry.space_group_name_H-M   'P 1'
#
loop_
_entity.id
_entity.type
_entity.pdbx_description
1 polymer ?
#
loop_
_entity_poly.entity_id
_entity_poly.type
_entity_poly.pdbx_seq_one_letter_code
_entity_poly.pdbx_strand_id
1 'polypeptide(L)'
;MTTAETKTSRSLSQSVIFGLILGFTFLGSVLFIKELFVALIALACAAGAWELSTALRQKNWYVPRIPVTVGSALVMPLAYIGGERWQWLGVLAIVAALMLWRGVQLVLSHASFKRSFSEIIRDFSAAAFVVIYLPLTMSFAALLIREPAHDEVVDGKFWIITVVVSVILIDSSAYLFGRKLGKHPMLPKVSPKKSWEGF
;
A
#
# COMPACT_ATOMS: atom_id res chain seq x y z
N MET A 1 7.99 40.59 16.90
CA MET A 1 7.14 39.59 17.60
C MET A 1 6.97 38.40 16.68
N THR A 2 7.66 37.30 16.95
CA THR A 2 7.56 36.04 16.22
C THR A 2 6.36 35.25 16.75
N THR A 3 5.31 35.11 15.95
CA THR A 3 4.18 34.22 16.26
C THR A 3 4.67 32.78 16.17
N ALA A 4 4.79 32.12 17.32
CA ALA A 4 5.00 30.69 17.39
C ALA A 4 3.81 29.97 16.74
N GLU A 5 4.05 29.25 15.64
CA GLU A 5 3.08 28.31 15.09
C GLU A 5 2.80 27.23 16.15
N THR A 6 1.65 27.31 16.79
CA THR A 6 1.11 26.21 17.60
C THR A 6 0.82 25.03 16.68
N LYS A 7 1.74 24.06 16.65
CA LYS A 7 1.47 22.70 16.16
C LYS A 7 0.29 22.14 16.95
N THR A 8 -0.90 22.15 16.37
CA THR A 8 -2.08 21.47 16.89
C THR A 8 -1.78 19.98 17.01
N SER A 9 -1.44 19.53 18.22
CA SER A 9 -1.37 18.11 18.55
C SER A 9 -2.77 17.53 18.42
N ARG A 10 -2.97 16.53 17.54
CA ARG A 10 -4.24 15.81 17.41
C ARG A 10 -4.69 15.36 18.81
N SER A 11 -5.94 15.62 19.16
CA SER A 11 -6.46 15.23 20.47
C SER A 11 -6.45 13.70 20.58
N LEU A 12 -6.04 13.18 21.74
CA LEU A 12 -6.01 11.73 21.99
C LEU A 12 -7.37 11.08 21.69
N SER A 13 -8.46 11.76 22.05
CA SER A 13 -9.83 11.33 21.79
C SER A 13 -10.13 11.14 20.30
N GLN A 14 -9.67 12.05 19.42
CA GLN A 14 -9.84 11.89 17.98
C GLN A 14 -9.10 10.65 17.47
N SER A 15 -7.86 10.42 17.90
CA SER A 15 -7.10 9.23 17.49
C SER A 15 -7.78 7.92 17.91
N VAL A 16 -8.33 7.86 19.12
CA VAL A 16 -9.07 6.69 19.61
C VAL A 16 -10.34 6.46 18.78
N ILE A 17 -11.10 7.52 18.50
CA ILE A 17 -12.33 7.43 17.70
C ILE A 17 -12.03 6.90 16.29
N PHE A 18 -11.05 7.46 15.59
CA PHE A 18 -10.68 6.97 14.25
C PHE A 18 -10.16 5.53 14.27
N GLY A 19 -9.39 5.16 15.31
CA GLY A 19 -8.91 3.79 15.49
C GLY A 19 -10.06 2.80 15.66
N LEU A 20 -11.05 3.13 16.49
CA LEU A 20 -12.24 2.29 16.68
C LEU A 20 -13.08 2.21 15.40
N ILE A 21 -13.33 3.33 14.72
CA ILE A 21 -14.08 3.34 13.46
C ILE A 21 -13.40 2.43 12.43
N LEU A 22 -12.09 2.62 12.19
CA LEU A 22 -11.35 1.79 11.24
C LEU A 22 -11.33 0.31 11.65
N GLY A 23 -11.15 0.02 12.94
CA GLY A 23 -11.18 -1.34 13.47
C GLY A 23 -12.54 -2.02 13.27
N PHE A 24 -13.64 -1.34 13.61
CA PHE A 24 -14.99 -1.87 13.40
C PHE A 24 -15.38 -1.97 11.93
N THR A 25 -15.00 -0.99 11.10
CA THR A 25 -15.20 -1.07 9.64
C THR A 25 -14.45 -2.25 9.05
N PHE A 26 -13.18 -2.44 9.42
CA PHE A 26 -12.39 -3.59 9.00
C PHE A 26 -13.03 -4.91 9.43
N LEU A 27 -13.29 -5.10 10.73
CA LEU A 27 -13.86 -6.33 11.26
C LEU A 27 -15.25 -6.61 10.67
N GLY A 28 -16.10 -5.59 10.59
CA GLY A 28 -17.42 -5.71 9.98
C GLY A 28 -17.35 -6.13 8.50
N SER A 29 -16.42 -5.54 7.76
CA SER A 29 -16.21 -5.87 6.35
C SER A 29 -15.70 -7.31 6.16
N VAL A 30 -14.78 -7.78 7.01
CA VAL A 30 -14.21 -9.14 6.89
C VAL A 30 -15.20 -10.21 7.35
N LEU A 31 -16.00 -9.95 8.40
CA LEU A 31 -16.85 -10.96 9.02
C LEU A 31 -18.20 -11.14 8.32
N PHE A 32 -18.76 -10.08 7.72
CA PHE A 32 -20.13 -10.09 7.20
C PHE A 32 -20.22 -9.99 5.68
N ILE A 33 -19.44 -9.10 5.03
CA ILE A 33 -19.58 -8.82 3.59
C ILE A 33 -18.20 -8.67 2.94
N LYS A 34 -17.71 -9.75 2.33
CA LYS A 34 -16.37 -9.85 1.72
C LYS A 34 -16.12 -8.73 0.69
N GLU A 35 -17.16 -8.33 -0.04
CA GLU A 35 -17.13 -7.26 -1.02
C GLU A 35 -16.80 -5.90 -0.39
N LEU A 36 -17.30 -5.64 0.83
CA LEU A 36 -16.95 -4.42 1.56
C LEU A 36 -15.49 -4.42 1.97
N PHE A 37 -14.92 -5.58 2.29
CA PHE A 37 -13.50 -5.69 2.61
C PHE A 37 -12.65 -5.41 1.36
N VAL A 38 -13.03 -5.97 0.21
CA VAL A 38 -12.38 -5.70 -1.08
C VAL A 38 -12.46 -4.22 -1.45
N ALA A 39 -13.61 -3.57 -1.24
CA ALA A 39 -13.76 -2.14 -1.46
C ALA A 39 -12.88 -1.31 -0.50
N LEU A 40 -12.81 -1.71 0.77
CA LEU A 40 -11.97 -1.05 1.78
C LEU A 40 -10.49 -1.10 1.40
N ILE A 41 -9.97 -2.29 1.04
CA ILE A 41 -8.56 -2.42 0.61
C ILE A 41 -8.32 -1.75 -0.75
N ALA A 42 -9.30 -1.69 -1.65
CA ALA A 42 -9.18 -0.94 -2.91
C ALA A 42 -9.00 0.56 -2.65
N LEU A 43 -9.80 1.13 -1.75
CA LEU A 43 -9.68 2.54 -1.35
C LEU A 43 -8.36 2.82 -0.63
N ALA A 44 -7.96 1.94 0.29
CA ALA A 44 -6.67 2.05 0.98
C ALA A 44 -5.49 1.96 -0.01
N CYS A 45 -5.55 1.03 -0.97
CA CYS A 45 -4.55 0.88 -2.01
C CYS A 45 -4.47 2.12 -2.91
N ALA A 46 -5.62 2.69 -3.28
CA ALA A 46 -5.69 3.91 -4.08
C ALA A 46 -5.05 5.09 -3.35
N ALA A 47 -5.41 5.30 -2.07
CA ALA A 47 -4.82 6.34 -1.24
C ALA A 47 -3.30 6.15 -1.09
N GLY A 48 -2.85 4.93 -0.78
CA GLY A 48 -1.42 4.62 -0.66
C GLY A 48 -0.66 4.81 -1.98
N ALA A 49 -1.23 4.43 -3.11
CA ALA A 49 -0.63 4.64 -4.42
C ALA A 49 -0.53 6.12 -4.77
N TRP A 50 -1.53 6.92 -4.40
CA TRP A 50 -1.51 8.38 -4.55
C TRP A 50 -0.40 9.01 -3.70
N GLU A 51 -0.27 8.64 -2.43
CA GLU A 51 0.78 9.14 -1.54
C GLU A 51 2.17 8.73 -2.03
N LEU A 52 2.37 7.46 -2.35
CA LEU A 52 3.64 6.93 -2.84
C LEU A 52 4.06 7.60 -4.16
N SER A 53 3.15 7.69 -5.13
CA SER A 53 3.44 8.38 -6.40
C SER A 53 3.70 9.88 -6.21
N THR A 54 3.09 10.52 -5.21
CA THR A 54 3.38 11.91 -4.84
C THR A 54 4.78 12.05 -4.26
N ALA A 55 5.19 11.16 -3.35
CA ALA A 55 6.53 11.16 -2.77
C ALA A 55 7.63 10.94 -3.82
N LEU A 56 7.41 10.02 -4.78
CA LEU A 56 8.35 9.79 -5.88
C LEU A 56 8.49 11.04 -6.77
N ARG A 57 7.40 11.77 -7.01
CA ARG A 57 7.44 13.03 -7.77
C ARG A 57 8.20 14.14 -7.06
N GLN A 58 8.23 14.17 -5.73
CA GLN A 58 9.08 15.11 -4.99
C GLN A 58 10.58 14.87 -5.24
N LYS A 59 10.97 13.69 -5.74
CA LYS A 59 12.34 13.34 -6.15
C LYS A 59 12.56 13.49 -7.66
N ASN A 60 11.69 14.20 -8.37
CA ASN A 60 11.69 14.36 -9.83
C ASN A 60 11.51 13.04 -10.62
N TRP A 61 10.90 12.02 -10.02
CA TRP A 61 10.53 10.80 -10.74
C TRP A 61 9.09 10.93 -11.21
N TYR A 62 8.86 10.82 -12.51
CA TYR A 62 7.54 11.01 -13.05
C TYR A 62 6.72 9.73 -12.93
N VAL A 63 5.70 9.75 -12.07
CA VAL A 63 4.65 8.73 -12.00
C VAL A 63 3.30 9.37 -12.34
N PRO A 64 2.51 8.80 -13.28
CA PRO A 64 1.18 9.30 -13.61
C PRO A 64 0.18 9.00 -12.48
N ARG A 65 0.06 9.95 -11.53
CA ARG A 65 -0.71 9.82 -10.27
C ARG A 65 -2.16 9.36 -10.45
N ILE A 66 -2.91 9.99 -11.36
CA ILE A 66 -4.33 9.64 -11.55
C ILE A 66 -4.44 8.22 -12.15
N PRO A 67 -3.79 7.89 -13.28
CA PRO A 67 -3.81 6.53 -13.81
C PRO A 67 -3.34 5.46 -12.81
N VAL A 68 -2.26 5.69 -12.06
CA VAL A 68 -1.76 4.68 -11.10
C VAL A 68 -2.73 4.48 -9.95
N THR A 69 -3.41 5.54 -9.49
CA THR A 69 -4.39 5.45 -8.40
C THR A 69 -5.61 4.65 -8.82
N VAL A 70 -6.16 4.94 -10.01
CA VAL A 70 -7.28 4.20 -10.58
C VAL A 70 -6.89 2.74 -10.83
N GLY A 71 -5.74 2.50 -11.46
CA GLY A 71 -5.23 1.16 -11.69
C GLY A 71 -5.07 0.38 -10.38
N SER A 72 -4.49 1.00 -9.35
CA SER A 72 -4.28 0.40 -8.02
C SER A 72 -5.60 -0.02 -7.37
N ALA A 73 -6.65 0.80 -7.47
CA ALA A 73 -7.98 0.45 -6.97
C ALA A 73 -8.58 -0.76 -7.72
N LEU A 74 -8.35 -0.85 -9.04
CA LEU A 74 -8.89 -1.92 -9.89
C LEU A 74 -8.23 -3.29 -9.66
N VAL A 75 -7.00 -3.35 -9.15
CA VAL A 75 -6.33 -4.64 -8.90
C VAL A 75 -7.12 -5.49 -7.89
N MET A 76 -7.72 -4.87 -6.86
CA MET A 76 -8.44 -5.59 -5.81
C MET A 76 -9.68 -6.34 -6.33
N PRO A 77 -10.65 -5.70 -7.03
CA PRO A 77 -11.79 -6.43 -7.58
C PRO A 77 -11.38 -7.40 -8.70
N LEU A 78 -10.32 -7.12 -9.47
CA LEU A 78 -9.81 -8.08 -10.47
C LEU A 78 -9.32 -9.37 -9.81
N ALA A 79 -8.56 -9.26 -8.73
CA ALA A 79 -8.11 -10.39 -7.94
C ALA A 79 -9.29 -11.10 -7.25
N TYR A 80 -10.22 -10.34 -6.66
CA TYR A 80 -11.36 -10.92 -5.95
C TYR A 80 -12.33 -11.66 -6.87
N ILE A 81 -12.62 -11.16 -8.08
CA ILE A 81 -13.62 -11.73 -8.99
C ILE A 81 -12.98 -12.80 -9.89
N GLY A 82 -11.79 -12.53 -10.41
CA GLY A 82 -11.12 -13.37 -11.39
C GLY A 82 -9.99 -14.24 -10.82
N GLY A 83 -9.68 -14.13 -9.54
CA GLY A 83 -8.60 -14.89 -8.91
C GLY A 83 -7.21 -14.49 -9.42
N GLU A 84 -6.25 -15.39 -9.24
CA GLU A 84 -4.84 -15.22 -9.58
C GLU A 84 -4.61 -14.82 -11.04
N ARG A 85 -5.38 -15.40 -11.98
CA ARG A 85 -5.21 -15.13 -13.41
C ARG A 85 -5.51 -13.67 -13.75
N TRP A 86 -6.62 -13.14 -13.24
CA TRP A 86 -7.01 -11.75 -13.49
C TRP A 86 -6.22 -10.75 -12.64
N GLN A 87 -5.71 -11.15 -11.48
CA GLN A 87 -4.73 -10.38 -10.73
C GLN A 87 -3.48 -10.12 -11.58
N TRP A 88 -2.85 -11.17 -12.11
CA TRP A 88 -1.63 -11.04 -12.92
C TRP A 88 -1.88 -10.28 -14.23
N LEU A 89 -2.94 -10.65 -14.97
CA LEU A 89 -3.30 -9.94 -16.19
C LEU A 89 -3.62 -8.46 -15.93
N GLY A 90 -4.35 -8.17 -14.85
CA GLY A 90 -4.69 -6.82 -14.43
C GLY A 90 -3.46 -5.99 -14.10
N VAL A 91 -2.55 -6.52 -13.27
CA VAL A 91 -1.29 -5.86 -12.91
C VAL A 91 -0.43 -5.58 -14.13
N LEU A 92 -0.24 -6.57 -15.01
CA LEU A 92 0.52 -6.40 -16.25
C LEU A 92 -0.11 -5.37 -17.18
N ALA A 93 -1.44 -5.41 -17.34
CA ALA A 93 -2.17 -4.44 -18.16
C ALA A 93 -2.07 -3.02 -17.60
N ILE A 94 -2.16 -2.84 -16.28
CA ILE A 94 -2.00 -1.55 -15.62
C ILE A 94 -0.58 -1.03 -15.81
N VAL A 95 0.45 -1.86 -15.57
CA VAL A 95 1.85 -1.44 -15.78
C VAL A 95 2.08 -1.03 -17.24
N ALA A 96 1.61 -1.82 -18.20
CA ALA A 96 1.68 -1.50 -19.62
C ALA A 96 0.93 -0.20 -19.95
N ALA A 97 -0.27 0.01 -19.40
CA ALA A 97 -1.03 1.24 -19.58
C ALA A 97 -0.32 2.47 -19.00
N LEU A 98 0.35 2.35 -17.85
CA LEU A 98 1.14 3.45 -17.27
C LEU A 98 2.39 3.75 -18.12
N MET A 99 3.03 2.72 -18.67
CA MET A 99 4.15 2.90 -19.60
C MET A 99 3.70 3.59 -20.89
N LEU A 100 2.58 3.16 -21.47
CA LEU A 100 1.98 3.80 -22.65
C LEU A 100 1.59 5.25 -22.35
N TRP A 101 0.93 5.50 -21.21
CA TRP A 101 0.58 6.86 -20.77
C TRP A 101 1.81 7.76 -20.71
N ARG A 102 2.90 7.26 -20.10
CA ARG A 102 4.15 8.02 -19.99
C ARG A 102 4.81 8.23 -21.35
N GLY A 103 4.81 7.22 -22.22
CA GLY A 103 5.32 7.31 -23.59
C GLY A 103 4.59 8.36 -24.41
N VAL A 104 3.25 8.31 -24.42
CA VAL A 104 2.40 9.30 -25.12
C VAL A 104 2.66 10.71 -24.59
N GLN A 105 2.75 10.87 -23.26
CA GLN A 105 3.03 12.18 -22.68
C GLN A 105 4.40 12.71 -23.09
N LEU A 106 5.43 11.87 -23.13
CA LEU A 106 6.79 12.26 -23.56
C LEU A 106 6.80 12.76 -25.01
N VAL A 107 6.07 12.07 -25.90
CA VAL A 107 5.91 12.46 -27.30
C VAL A 107 5.15 13.79 -27.42
N LEU A 108 3.97 13.91 -26.81
CA LEU A 108 3.13 15.11 -26.92
C LEU A 108 3.79 16.37 -26.34
N SER A 109 4.51 16.22 -25.23
CA SER A 109 5.18 17.35 -24.57
C SER A 109 6.49 17.77 -25.25
N HIS A 110 6.91 17.09 -26.32
CA HIS A 110 8.24 17.22 -26.93
C HIS A 110 9.39 17.08 -25.91
N ALA A 111 9.10 16.54 -24.71
CA ALA A 111 10.05 16.41 -23.62
C ALA A 111 11.02 15.25 -23.85
N SER A 112 10.72 14.33 -24.79
CA SER A 112 11.62 13.26 -25.21
C SER A 112 13.00 13.79 -25.63
N PHE A 113 13.09 14.97 -26.23
CA PHE A 113 14.35 15.58 -26.65
C PHE A 113 15.14 16.24 -25.50
N LYS A 114 14.53 16.44 -24.34
CA LYS A 114 15.12 17.15 -23.19
C LYS A 114 15.50 16.24 -22.03
N ARG A 115 15.18 14.95 -22.09
CA ARG A 115 15.44 13.98 -21.02
C ARG A 115 16.44 12.91 -21.43
N SER A 116 17.27 12.51 -20.49
CA SER A 116 18.21 11.41 -20.69
C SER A 116 17.47 10.07 -20.68
N PHE A 117 18.02 9.08 -21.40
CA PHE A 117 17.53 7.71 -21.41
C PHE A 117 17.39 7.12 -19.99
N SER A 118 18.32 7.42 -19.10
CA SER A 118 18.29 6.97 -17.70
C SER A 118 17.07 7.54 -16.95
N GLU A 119 16.67 8.78 -17.23
CA GLU A 119 15.51 9.40 -16.60
C GLU A 119 14.20 8.79 -17.09
N ILE A 120 14.15 8.41 -18.37
CA ILE A 120 13.01 7.74 -18.99
C ILE A 120 12.82 6.35 -18.36
N ILE A 121 13.90 5.55 -18.27
CA ILE A 121 13.86 4.25 -17.58
C ILE A 121 13.41 4.43 -16.14
N ARG A 122 13.97 5.40 -15.42
CA ARG A 122 13.61 5.68 -14.02
C ARG A 122 12.12 5.98 -13.86
N ASP A 123 11.52 6.76 -14.76
CA ASP A 123 10.08 7.04 -14.74
C ASP A 123 9.25 5.77 -14.93
N PHE A 124 9.63 4.90 -15.88
CA PHE A 124 8.95 3.62 -16.09
C PHE A 124 9.11 2.65 -14.93
N SER A 125 10.34 2.52 -14.40
CA SER A 125 10.64 1.70 -13.23
C SER A 125 9.88 2.20 -12.00
N ALA A 126 9.76 3.51 -11.80
CA ALA A 126 9.00 4.09 -10.71
C ALA A 126 7.51 3.75 -10.82
N ALA A 127 6.92 3.85 -12.02
CA ALA A 127 5.52 3.49 -12.24
C ALA A 127 5.28 1.98 -11.99
N ALA A 128 6.13 1.11 -12.52
CA ALA A 128 6.06 -0.33 -12.27
C ALA A 128 6.24 -0.67 -10.78
N PHE A 129 7.20 -0.01 -10.12
CA PHE A 129 7.45 -0.18 -8.69
C PHE A 129 6.21 0.12 -7.86
N VAL A 130 5.51 1.23 -8.12
CA VAL A 130 4.28 1.55 -7.37
C VAL A 130 3.27 0.41 -7.46
N VAL A 131 3.03 -0.14 -8.66
CA VAL A 131 2.03 -1.19 -8.90
C VAL A 131 2.45 -2.55 -8.32
N ILE A 132 3.72 -2.91 -8.44
CA ILE A 132 4.25 -4.18 -7.94
C ILE A 132 4.36 -4.16 -6.42
N TYR A 133 4.82 -3.04 -5.85
CA TYR A 133 5.09 -2.95 -4.41
C TYR A 133 3.81 -2.91 -3.59
N LEU A 134 2.79 -2.16 -4.02
CA LEU A 134 1.62 -1.89 -3.19
C LEU A 134 0.35 -2.63 -3.69
N PRO A 135 -0.19 -2.39 -4.90
CA PRO A 135 -1.36 -3.11 -5.40
C PRO A 135 -1.16 -4.62 -5.53
N LEU A 136 -0.06 -5.09 -6.11
CA LEU A 136 0.15 -6.54 -6.26
C LEU A 136 0.25 -7.21 -4.88
N THR A 137 1.03 -6.66 -3.95
CA THR A 137 1.17 -7.25 -2.60
C THR A 137 -0.15 -7.19 -1.81
N MET A 138 -0.89 -6.09 -1.89
CA MET A 138 -2.18 -5.95 -1.20
C MET A 138 -3.26 -6.86 -1.79
N SER A 139 -3.21 -7.13 -3.10
CA SER A 139 -4.21 -8.00 -3.75
C SER A 139 -4.14 -9.47 -3.35
N PHE A 140 -3.06 -9.93 -2.71
CA PHE A 140 -3.06 -11.24 -2.04
C PHE A 140 -4.10 -11.31 -0.91
N ALA A 141 -4.42 -10.19 -0.25
CA ALA A 141 -5.53 -10.17 0.71
C ALA A 141 -6.90 -10.38 0.02
N ALA A 142 -7.06 -9.87 -1.21
CA ALA A 142 -8.27 -10.12 -2.01
C ALA A 142 -8.40 -11.59 -2.45
N LEU A 143 -7.27 -12.26 -2.70
CA LEU A 143 -7.26 -13.71 -2.96
C LEU A 143 -7.56 -14.52 -1.69
N LEU A 144 -6.91 -14.18 -0.57
CA LEU A 144 -7.11 -14.87 0.70
C LEU A 144 -8.55 -14.81 1.21
N ILE A 145 -9.25 -13.68 1.05
CA ILE A 145 -10.66 -13.57 1.48
C ILE A 145 -11.62 -14.33 0.54
N ARG A 146 -11.22 -14.50 -0.74
CA ARG A 146 -12.00 -15.18 -1.77
C ARG A 146 -12.00 -16.69 -1.55
N GLU A 147 -10.82 -17.29 -1.36
CA GLU A 147 -10.65 -18.74 -1.37
C GLU A 147 -10.67 -19.32 0.05
N PRO A 148 -11.49 -20.35 0.34
CA PRO A 148 -11.35 -21.11 1.56
C PRO A 148 -10.11 -22.00 1.50
N ALA A 149 -9.47 -22.25 2.64
CA ALA A 149 -8.29 -23.12 2.72
C ALA A 149 -8.61 -24.45 3.40
N HIS A 150 -7.67 -25.39 3.32
CA HIS A 150 -7.79 -26.74 3.88
C HIS A 150 -9.04 -27.46 3.38
N ASP A 151 -9.13 -27.71 2.07
CA ASP A 151 -10.25 -28.46 1.46
C ASP A 151 -11.63 -27.88 1.82
N GLU A 152 -11.75 -26.54 1.76
CA GLU A 152 -12.95 -25.77 2.08
C GLU A 152 -13.36 -25.73 3.57
N VAL A 153 -12.54 -26.27 4.48
CA VAL A 153 -12.84 -26.32 5.92
C VAL A 153 -12.66 -24.97 6.60
N VAL A 154 -11.72 -24.13 6.13
CA VAL A 154 -11.42 -22.83 6.75
C VAL A 154 -11.77 -21.68 5.81
N ASP A 155 -12.74 -20.85 6.21
CA ASP A 155 -13.13 -19.65 5.47
C ASP A 155 -11.96 -18.63 5.41
N GLY A 156 -11.75 -18.06 4.23
CA GLY A 156 -10.70 -17.08 3.92
C GLY A 156 -10.58 -15.91 4.89
N LYS A 157 -11.69 -15.52 5.54
CA LYS A 157 -11.71 -14.48 6.58
C LYS A 157 -10.79 -14.77 7.76
N PHE A 158 -10.61 -16.03 8.13
CA PHE A 158 -9.71 -16.40 9.22
C PHE A 158 -8.24 -16.22 8.86
N TRP A 159 -7.86 -16.36 7.59
CA TRP A 159 -6.52 -16.01 7.12
C TRP A 159 -6.26 -14.52 7.20
N ILE A 160 -7.23 -13.70 6.79
CA ILE A 160 -7.13 -12.23 6.93
C ILE A 160 -6.95 -11.84 8.40
N ILE A 161 -7.75 -12.40 9.30
CA ILE A 161 -7.63 -12.16 10.74
C ILE A 161 -6.26 -12.61 11.24
N THR A 162 -5.79 -13.79 10.83
CA THR A 162 -4.49 -14.34 11.25
C THR A 162 -3.34 -13.44 10.83
N VAL A 163 -3.33 -12.98 9.58
CA VAL A 163 -2.30 -12.04 9.07
C VAL A 163 -2.33 -10.75 9.88
N VAL A 164 -3.50 -10.14 10.07
CA VAL A 164 -3.63 -8.85 10.78
C VAL A 164 -3.24 -8.97 12.25
N VAL A 165 -3.73 -10.00 12.95
CA VAL A 165 -3.35 -10.27 14.35
C VAL A 165 -1.85 -10.53 14.46
N SER A 166 -1.26 -11.28 13.53
CA SER A 166 0.18 -11.53 13.53
C SER A 166 0.97 -10.23 13.40
N VAL A 167 0.61 -9.34 12.46
CA VAL A 167 1.25 -8.03 12.30
C VAL A 167 1.12 -7.19 13.56
N ILE A 168 -0.08 -7.12 14.16
CA ILE A 168 -0.32 -6.39 15.41
C ILE A 168 0.56 -6.93 16.55
N LEU A 169 0.65 -8.25 16.69
CA LEU A 169 1.46 -8.89 17.72
C LEU A 169 2.94 -8.67 17.50
N ILE A 170 3.42 -8.77 16.25
CA ILE A 170 4.82 -8.51 15.89
C ILE A 170 5.18 -7.06 16.22
N ASP A 171 4.41 -6.07 15.76
CA ASP A 171 4.69 -4.65 15.99
C ASP A 171 4.60 -4.28 17.48
N SER A 172 3.62 -4.84 18.20
CA SER A 172 3.47 -4.61 19.64
C SER A 172 4.61 -5.22 20.43
N SER A 173 5.02 -6.45 20.08
CA SER A 173 6.15 -7.13 20.71
C SER A 173 7.45 -6.37 20.41
N ALA A 174 7.63 -5.92 19.17
CA ALA A 174 8.81 -5.15 18.79
C ALA A 174 8.94 -3.84 19.56
N TYR A 175 7.83 -3.16 19.81
CA TYR A 175 7.82 -1.98 20.68
C TYR A 175 8.14 -2.34 22.14
N LEU A 176 7.52 -3.38 22.69
CA LEU A 176 7.69 -3.76 24.10
C LEU A 176 9.11 -4.25 24.41
N PHE A 177 9.64 -5.16 23.60
CA PHE A 177 10.99 -5.71 23.75
C PHE A 177 12.05 -4.71 23.29
N GLY A 178 11.84 -4.03 22.16
CA GLY A 178 12.78 -3.01 21.69
C GLY A 178 12.96 -1.85 22.67
N ARG A 179 11.89 -1.40 23.34
CA ARG A 179 11.99 -0.34 24.36
C ARG A 179 12.71 -0.79 25.63
N LYS A 180 12.54 -2.05 26.06
CA LYS A 180 13.10 -2.56 27.33
C LYS A 180 14.51 -3.14 27.18
N LEU A 181 14.78 -3.82 26.07
CA LEU A 181 15.98 -4.62 25.84
C LEU A 181 16.82 -4.14 24.65
N GLY A 182 16.33 -3.19 23.86
CA GLY A 182 17.01 -2.71 22.66
C GLY A 182 18.33 -2.02 22.97
N LYS A 183 19.44 -2.71 22.73
CA LYS A 183 20.79 -2.18 22.87
C LYS A 183 21.48 -2.04 21.51
N HIS A 184 21.11 -2.88 20.54
CA HIS A 184 21.76 -2.92 19.23
C HIS A 184 20.82 -2.40 18.14
N PRO A 185 21.01 -1.16 17.64
CA PRO A 185 20.20 -0.63 16.55
C PRO A 185 20.37 -1.47 15.28
N MET A 186 19.25 -1.83 14.64
CA MET A 186 19.22 -2.64 13.42
C MET A 186 19.55 -1.81 12.18
N LEU A 187 18.99 -0.60 12.08
CA LEU A 187 19.15 0.28 10.92
C LEU A 187 19.45 1.74 11.34
N PRO A 188 20.67 2.04 11.82
CA PRO A 188 20.99 3.33 12.43
C PRO A 188 20.71 4.55 11.54
N LYS A 189 20.92 4.42 10.22
CA LYS A 189 20.76 5.53 9.26
C LYS A 189 19.32 5.74 8.77
N VAL A 190 18.49 4.70 8.82
CA VAL A 190 17.13 4.71 8.22
C VAL A 190 16.06 4.72 9.30
N SER A 191 16.23 3.92 10.36
CA SER A 191 15.27 3.77 11.45
C SER A 191 16.03 3.57 12.77
N PRO A 192 16.53 4.66 13.40
CA PRO A 192 17.41 4.60 14.57
C PRO A 192 16.78 3.90 15.79
N LYS A 193 15.45 3.88 15.86
CA LYS A 193 14.69 3.33 17.00
C LYS A 193 14.37 1.82 16.86
N LYS A 194 14.73 1.18 15.75
CA LYS A 194 14.57 -0.29 15.60
C LYS A 194 15.83 -0.98 16.12
N SER A 195 15.66 -1.97 16.99
CA SER A 195 16.74 -2.77 17.59
C SER A 195 16.62 -4.25 17.22
N TRP A 196 17.74 -4.96 17.14
CA TRP A 196 17.77 -6.40 16.86
C TRP A 196 17.03 -7.23 17.93
N GLU A 197 17.06 -6.79 19.18
CA GLU A 197 16.40 -7.48 20.29
C GLU A 197 14.88 -7.29 20.31
N GLY A 198 14.37 -6.35 19.51
CA GLY A 198 12.94 -6.14 19.33
C GLY A 198 12.44 -6.71 18.00
N PHE A 199 13.29 -7.23 17.13
CA PHE A 199 12.89 -7.80 15.85
C PHE A 199 12.57 -9.29 16.01
#